data_AF-A0A5S9XWK2-F1
#
_entry.id   AF-A0A5S9XWK2-F1
#
_cell.length_a   1.000
_cell.length_b   1.000
_cell.length_c   1.000
_cell.angle_alpha   90.00
_cell.angle_beta   90.00
_cell.angle_gamma   90.00
#
_symmetry.space_group_name_H-M   'P 1'
#
loop_
_entity.id
_entity.type
_entity.pdbx_description
1 polymer ?
#
loop_
_entity_poly.entity_id
_entity_poly.type
_entity_poly.pdbx_seq_one_letter_code
_entity_poly.pdbx_strand_id
1 'polypeptide(L)'
;MRWSIATAIASTAKGFLHLHHHFLKNSNPGIVLSPSLRFRFWVRAFSGTTIDYREVLRSGLHNIKFDDAFHLFVLMAYSYPLPSIVEFNKVLTAIAKMQMYDVVINLWKRIENAEGIEISPDLYTCNILVNCFCRCFQPSSALSYLGKMMKLGIEPDIVTASSLVNGFCLSNSIKDAVYVAGQMEKMGIKRDVVVDTILIDTLCKNRLVVPALEVLKRMKDRGISPNVVTYSSLITGLCKSGRLADAERRLHEMDSKKINPNVITFSALIDAYAKRGKLSKVDSVYKMMIQMSIDPNVFTYSSLIYGLCMHNRVDEAIKMLDLMISKGCTPNVVTYSTLANGFFKSSRVDDGIKLLDDMPQRGVAANTVSCNTLIKGYFQAGKIDLALGVFGYMTSNGLIPNIRSYNIVLAGLFANGEVEKALSRFEHMQKTRNDLDIITYTIMIHGMCKACMVKEAYDLFYKLKFKRVEPDFKAYTIMIAELNRAGMRTEADALNRFYQKHVRQNESAPAEVS
;
A
#
# COMPACT_ATOMS: atom_id res chain seq x y z
N MET A 1 22.34 19.18 -35.45
CA MET A 1 22.90 17.96 -36.06
C MET A 1 21.92 16.81 -35.83
N ARG A 2 21.22 16.36 -36.88
CA ARG A 2 20.39 15.14 -36.82
C ARG A 2 21.35 13.95 -36.84
N TRP A 3 21.32 13.12 -35.80
CA TRP A 3 22.05 11.86 -35.79
C TRP A 3 21.50 10.97 -36.92
N SER A 4 22.36 10.20 -37.57
CA SER A 4 21.88 9.22 -38.56
C SER A 4 21.07 8.14 -37.83
N ILE A 5 20.02 7.62 -38.46
CA ILE A 5 19.15 6.59 -37.85
C ILE A 5 19.97 5.39 -37.34
N ALA A 6 21.04 5.01 -38.05
CA ALA A 6 21.97 3.96 -37.62
C ALA A 6 22.74 4.29 -36.33
N THR A 7 23.14 5.56 -36.12
CA THR A 7 23.83 5.98 -34.89
C THR A 7 22.87 6.10 -33.71
N ALA A 8 21.61 6.47 -33.95
CA ALA A 8 20.55 6.43 -32.95
C ALA A 8 20.29 4.98 -32.48
N ILE A 9 20.05 4.06 -33.41
CA ILE A 9 19.80 2.63 -33.11
C ILE A 9 20.98 2.00 -32.35
N ALA A 10 22.22 2.28 -32.76
CA ALA A 10 23.41 1.76 -32.07
C ALA A 10 23.56 2.32 -30.64
N SER A 11 23.24 3.59 -30.43
CA SER A 11 23.25 4.23 -29.11
C SER A 11 22.16 3.63 -28.20
N THR A 12 20.95 3.47 -28.72
CA THR A 12 19.81 2.86 -28.02
C THR A 12 20.13 1.41 -27.63
N ALA A 13 20.68 0.62 -28.56
CA ALA A 13 21.12 -0.76 -28.32
C ALA A 13 22.19 -0.88 -27.23
N LYS A 14 23.16 0.05 -27.20
CA LYS A 14 24.19 0.11 -26.15
C LYS A 14 23.60 0.41 -24.77
N GLY A 15 22.64 1.33 -24.69
CA GLY A 15 21.91 1.63 -23.45
C GLY A 15 21.12 0.43 -22.93
N PHE A 16 20.46 -0.31 -23.84
CA PHE A 16 19.78 -1.56 -23.51
C PHE A 16 20.72 -2.65 -23.01
N LEU A 17 21.87 -2.87 -23.65
CA LEU A 17 22.84 -3.88 -23.20
C LEU A 17 23.33 -3.59 -21.78
N HIS A 18 23.56 -2.33 -21.45
CA HIS A 18 23.93 -1.92 -20.11
C HIS A 18 22.81 -2.17 -19.09
N LEU A 19 21.55 -1.86 -19.46
CA LEU A 19 20.37 -2.14 -18.67
C LEU A 19 20.22 -3.65 -18.41
N HIS A 20 20.31 -4.48 -19.46
CA HIS A 20 20.17 -5.93 -19.39
C HIS A 20 21.27 -6.58 -18.53
N HIS A 21 22.54 -6.17 -18.70
CA HIS A 21 23.65 -6.69 -17.89
C HIS A 21 23.54 -6.34 -16.40
N HIS A 22 23.04 -5.15 -16.06
CA HIS A 22 22.82 -4.75 -14.66
C HIS A 22 21.84 -5.69 -13.95
N PHE A 23 20.72 -6.01 -14.60
CA PHE A 23 19.72 -6.90 -14.00
C PHE A 23 20.17 -8.37 -13.99
N LEU A 24 20.92 -8.84 -14.99
CA LEU A 24 21.48 -10.20 -14.96
C LEU A 24 22.47 -10.41 -13.80
N LYS A 25 23.28 -9.39 -13.46
CA LYS A 25 24.24 -9.48 -12.35
C LYS A 25 23.60 -9.38 -10.96
N ASN A 26 22.47 -8.68 -10.85
CA ASN A 26 21.80 -8.39 -9.56
C ASN A 26 20.54 -9.22 -9.30
N SER A 27 20.18 -10.15 -10.19
CA SER A 27 19.02 -11.03 -9.99
C SER A 27 19.35 -12.16 -9.02
N ASN A 28 18.73 -12.16 -7.84
CA ASN A 28 18.53 -13.41 -7.09
C ASN A 28 17.48 -14.26 -7.82
N PRO A 29 17.72 -15.56 -8.05
CA PRO A 29 16.73 -16.45 -8.65
C PRO A 29 15.66 -16.76 -7.60
N GLY A 30 14.60 -15.95 -7.56
CA GLY A 30 13.60 -16.04 -6.49
C GLY A 30 12.20 -15.68 -6.95
N ILE A 31 11.38 -16.74 -7.06
CA ILE A 31 9.92 -16.76 -7.16
C ILE A 31 9.36 -16.43 -8.56
N VAL A 32 9.40 -17.43 -9.43
CA VAL A 32 8.40 -17.59 -10.50
C VAL A 32 7.09 -17.98 -9.82
N LEU A 33 6.20 -17.02 -9.60
CA LEU A 33 4.80 -17.32 -9.31
C LEU A 33 4.19 -17.91 -10.58
N SER A 34 3.92 -19.21 -10.55
CA SER A 34 3.11 -19.90 -11.53
C SER A 34 1.67 -19.35 -11.48
N PRO A 35 1.13 -18.79 -12.56
CA PRO A 35 -0.30 -18.60 -12.67
C PRO A 35 -0.88 -19.95 -13.10
N SER A 36 -1.24 -20.79 -12.15
CA SER A 36 -2.07 -21.97 -12.43
C SER A 36 -3.51 -21.73 -12.00
N LEU A 37 -4.42 -22.30 -12.80
CA LEU A 37 -5.84 -22.59 -12.51
C LEU A 37 -6.90 -21.55 -12.90
N ARG A 38 -6.92 -21.09 -14.16
CA ARG A 38 -8.19 -20.79 -14.90
C ARG A 38 -8.08 -21.07 -16.40
N PHE A 39 -7.67 -22.27 -16.78
CA PHE A 39 -7.71 -22.69 -18.20
C PHE A 39 -8.24 -24.11 -18.30
N ARG A 40 -9.57 -24.23 -18.21
CA ARG A 40 -10.33 -25.43 -18.56
C ARG A 40 -11.56 -25.10 -19.41
N PHE A 41 -11.45 -24.11 -20.30
CA PHE A 41 -12.50 -23.81 -21.27
C PHE A 41 -11.88 -23.42 -22.62
N TRP A 42 -11.18 -24.38 -23.23
CA TRP A 42 -10.88 -24.33 -24.66
C TRP A 42 -11.37 -25.60 -25.34
N VAL A 43 -12.59 -26.03 -25.03
CA VAL A 43 -13.37 -26.94 -25.89
C VAL A 43 -14.86 -26.69 -25.59
N ARG A 44 -15.54 -25.99 -26.50
CA ARG A 44 -17.00 -25.81 -26.69
C ARG A 44 -17.45 -24.35 -26.67
N ALA A 45 -17.46 -23.75 -27.85
CA ALA A 45 -18.55 -22.91 -28.33
C ALA A 45 -18.41 -22.73 -29.86
N PHE A 46 -18.67 -23.80 -30.61
CA PHE A 46 -19.22 -23.67 -31.96
C PHE A 46 -20.72 -23.88 -31.82
N SER A 47 -21.50 -22.81 -31.81
CA SER A 47 -22.88 -22.85 -32.29
C SER A 47 -23.47 -21.44 -32.43
N GLY A 48 -23.75 -21.05 -33.67
CA GLY A 48 -24.92 -20.24 -33.98
C GLY A 48 -24.86 -18.75 -33.66
N THR A 49 -24.15 -17.99 -34.49
CA THR A 49 -24.52 -16.67 -35.07
C THR A 49 -23.23 -16.05 -35.60
N THR A 50 -23.15 -15.84 -36.91
CA THR A 50 -22.02 -15.16 -37.56
C THR A 50 -22.05 -13.67 -37.19
N ILE A 51 -21.60 -13.35 -35.98
CA ILE A 51 -21.34 -11.97 -35.56
C ILE A 51 -20.09 -11.53 -36.32
N ASP A 52 -20.24 -10.58 -37.25
CA ASP A 52 -19.10 -9.96 -37.92
C ASP A 52 -18.32 -9.14 -36.89
N TYR A 53 -17.08 -9.55 -36.60
CA TYR A 53 -16.20 -8.85 -35.67
C TYR A 53 -16.01 -7.37 -36.05
N ARG A 54 -16.17 -7.04 -37.35
CA ARG A 54 -16.07 -5.66 -37.86
C ARG A 54 -17.22 -4.77 -37.36
N GLU A 55 -18.43 -5.32 -37.21
CA GLU A 55 -19.56 -4.57 -36.65
C GLU A 55 -19.35 -4.25 -35.17
N VAL A 56 -18.82 -5.21 -34.41
CA VAL A 56 -18.51 -5.02 -32.98
C VAL A 56 -17.39 -3.99 -32.77
N LEU A 57 -16.37 -4.00 -33.64
CA LEU A 57 -15.30 -3.00 -33.59
C LEU A 57 -15.77 -1.60 -34.01
N ARG A 58 -16.81 -1.50 -34.86
CA ARG A 58 -17.42 -0.23 -35.30
C ARG A 58 -18.36 0.36 -34.25
N SER A 59 -19.12 -0.46 -33.53
CA SER A 59 -20.04 -0.01 -32.46
C SER A 59 -19.31 0.45 -31.19
N GLY A 60 -18.02 0.14 -31.07
CA GLY A 60 -17.13 0.63 -30.02
C GLY A 60 -17.09 -0.29 -28.80
N LEU A 61 -15.91 -0.40 -28.19
CA LEU A 61 -15.63 -1.36 -27.09
C LEU A 61 -15.86 -0.77 -25.69
N HIS A 62 -16.66 0.29 -25.55
CA HIS A 62 -16.73 1.05 -24.30
C HIS A 62 -17.41 0.30 -23.13
N ASN A 63 -18.32 -0.64 -23.42
CA ASN A 63 -19.06 -1.42 -22.43
C ASN A 63 -19.00 -2.94 -22.66
N ILE A 64 -18.02 -3.41 -23.45
CA ILE A 64 -17.88 -4.84 -23.72
C ILE A 64 -17.55 -5.59 -22.41
N LYS A 65 -18.14 -6.78 -22.20
CA LYS A 65 -17.76 -7.63 -21.05
C LYS A 65 -16.47 -8.38 -21.34
N PHE A 66 -15.82 -8.89 -20.30
CA PHE A 66 -14.57 -9.65 -20.45
C PHE A 66 -14.73 -10.84 -21.41
N ASP A 67 -15.76 -11.67 -21.22
CA ASP A 67 -15.98 -12.86 -22.05
C ASP A 67 -16.18 -12.48 -23.53
N ASP A 68 -16.99 -11.45 -23.80
CA ASP A 68 -17.23 -10.94 -25.16
C ASP A 68 -15.93 -10.40 -25.79
N ALA A 69 -15.11 -9.67 -25.04
CA ALA A 69 -13.83 -9.14 -25.52
C ALA A 69 -12.81 -10.26 -25.79
N PHE A 70 -12.77 -11.27 -24.93
CA PHE A 70 -11.94 -12.45 -25.10
C PHE A 70 -12.38 -13.25 -26.34
N HIS A 71 -13.68 -13.48 -26.50
CA HIS A 71 -14.24 -14.14 -27.68
C HIS A 71 -13.97 -13.35 -28.96
N LEU A 72 -14.14 -12.03 -28.94
CA LEU A 72 -13.83 -11.16 -30.07
C LEU A 72 -12.36 -11.29 -30.49
N PHE A 73 -11.43 -11.29 -29.54
CA PHE A 73 -10.00 -11.47 -29.83
C PHE A 73 -9.72 -12.82 -30.49
N VAL A 74 -10.32 -13.89 -29.95
CA VAL A 74 -10.15 -15.25 -30.51
C VAL A 74 -10.75 -15.33 -31.92
N LEU A 75 -11.95 -14.78 -32.14
CA LEU A 75 -12.59 -14.72 -33.47
C LEU A 75 -11.73 -13.97 -34.48
N MET A 76 -11.17 -12.83 -34.08
CA MET A 76 -10.25 -12.05 -34.90
C MET A 76 -9.01 -12.85 -35.32
N ALA A 77 -8.41 -13.61 -34.40
CA ALA A 77 -7.20 -14.41 -34.66
C ALA A 77 -7.41 -15.56 -35.65
N TYR A 78 -8.65 -16.07 -35.80
CA TYR A 78 -9.00 -17.13 -36.75
C TYR A 78 -9.75 -16.63 -38.00
N SER A 79 -9.91 -15.32 -38.15
CA SER A 79 -10.64 -14.75 -39.30
C SER A 79 -9.75 -14.58 -40.53
N TYR A 80 -10.34 -14.77 -41.72
CA TYR A 80 -9.69 -14.49 -43.00
C TYR A 80 -10.58 -13.55 -43.84
N PRO A 81 -10.09 -12.39 -44.30
CA PRO A 81 -8.73 -11.86 -44.12
C PRO A 81 -8.43 -11.45 -42.67
N LEU A 82 -7.16 -11.54 -42.27
CA LEU A 82 -6.69 -11.19 -40.94
C LEU A 82 -6.94 -9.69 -40.63
N PRO A 83 -7.41 -9.35 -39.41
CA PRO A 83 -7.58 -7.97 -38.99
C PRO A 83 -6.24 -7.23 -38.85
N SER A 84 -6.29 -5.91 -38.93
CA SER A 84 -5.10 -5.07 -38.74
C SER A 84 -4.61 -5.10 -37.29
N ILE A 85 -3.31 -4.83 -37.07
CA ILE A 85 -2.73 -4.72 -35.72
C ILE A 85 -3.47 -3.70 -34.84
N VAL A 86 -3.97 -2.62 -35.43
CA VAL A 86 -4.74 -1.58 -34.76
C VAL A 86 -6.04 -2.14 -34.16
N GLU A 87 -6.71 -3.05 -34.85
CA GLU A 87 -7.93 -3.69 -34.36
C GLU A 87 -7.63 -4.61 -33.17
N PHE A 88 -6.55 -5.40 -33.25
CA PHE A 88 -6.10 -6.20 -32.11
C PHE A 88 -5.75 -5.31 -30.91
N ASN A 89 -5.05 -4.20 -31.14
CA ASN A 89 -4.68 -3.24 -30.10
C ASN A 89 -5.90 -2.62 -29.38
N LYS A 90 -7.02 -2.39 -30.08
CA LYS A 90 -8.28 -1.93 -29.46
C LYS A 90 -8.81 -2.95 -28.45
N VAL A 91 -8.85 -4.22 -28.82
CA VAL A 91 -9.34 -5.30 -27.95
C VAL A 91 -8.39 -5.53 -26.78
N LEU A 92 -7.08 -5.58 -27.02
CA LEU A 92 -6.08 -5.71 -25.94
C LEU A 92 -6.14 -4.55 -24.96
N THR A 93 -6.35 -3.32 -25.45
CA THR A 93 -6.53 -2.14 -24.58
C THR A 93 -7.81 -2.26 -23.75
N ALA A 94 -8.91 -2.74 -24.33
CA ALA A 94 -10.17 -2.96 -23.60
C ALA A 94 -9.99 -4.00 -22.48
N ILE A 95 -9.34 -5.13 -22.76
CA ILE A 95 -9.05 -6.17 -21.76
C ILE A 95 -8.09 -5.64 -20.68
N ALA A 96 -7.06 -4.89 -21.06
CA ALA A 96 -6.13 -4.27 -20.10
C ALA A 96 -6.84 -3.25 -19.19
N LYS A 97 -7.81 -2.49 -19.69
CA LYS A 97 -8.64 -1.58 -18.87
C LYS A 97 -9.52 -2.32 -17.86
N MET A 98 -9.88 -3.58 -18.14
CA MET A 98 -10.54 -4.49 -17.20
C MET A 98 -9.57 -5.09 -16.16
N GLN A 99 -8.30 -4.67 -16.14
CA GLN A 99 -7.25 -5.16 -15.24
C GLN A 99 -6.86 -6.64 -15.44
N MET A 100 -7.22 -7.23 -16.59
CA MET A 100 -6.89 -8.61 -16.96
C MET A 100 -5.56 -8.66 -17.72
N TYR A 101 -4.48 -8.20 -17.07
CA TYR A 101 -3.16 -8.00 -17.70
C TYR A 101 -2.45 -9.30 -18.09
N ASP A 102 -2.60 -10.34 -17.27
CA ASP A 102 -2.06 -11.68 -17.51
C ASP A 102 -2.70 -12.33 -18.75
N VAL A 103 -4.00 -12.13 -18.93
CA VAL A 103 -4.73 -12.60 -20.12
C VAL A 103 -4.21 -11.91 -21.37
N VAL A 104 -4.00 -10.60 -21.35
CA VAL A 104 -3.41 -9.85 -22.48
C VAL A 104 -2.04 -10.41 -22.88
N ILE A 105 -1.17 -10.66 -21.91
CA ILE A 105 0.17 -11.24 -22.16
C ILE A 105 0.04 -12.62 -22.82
N ASN A 106 -0.86 -13.47 -22.32
CA ASN A 106 -1.04 -14.82 -22.83
C ASN A 106 -1.69 -14.84 -24.22
N LEU A 107 -2.69 -13.99 -24.46
CA LEU A 107 -3.33 -13.82 -25.76
C LEU A 107 -2.32 -13.42 -26.83
N TRP A 108 -1.45 -12.44 -26.53
CA TRP A 108 -0.42 -12.01 -27.46
C TRP A 108 0.63 -13.10 -27.72
N LYS A 109 1.12 -13.77 -26.68
CA LYS A 109 2.05 -14.91 -26.84
C LYS A 109 1.49 -16.00 -27.74
N ARG A 110 0.17 -16.22 -27.72
CA ARG A 110 -0.49 -17.19 -28.61
C ARG A 110 -0.50 -16.73 -30.07
N ILE A 111 -0.69 -15.44 -30.34
CA ILE A 111 -0.55 -14.89 -31.70
C ILE A 111 0.88 -15.05 -32.20
N GLU A 112 1.88 -14.72 -31.36
CA GLU A 112 3.30 -14.81 -31.73
C GLU A 112 3.78 -16.24 -32.02
N ASN A 113 3.14 -17.25 -31.40
CA ASN A 113 3.51 -18.66 -31.55
C ASN A 113 2.62 -19.42 -32.56
N ALA A 114 1.58 -18.78 -33.10
CA ALA A 114 0.65 -19.44 -34.02
C ALA A 114 1.23 -19.51 -35.44
N GLU A 115 1.30 -20.71 -35.99
CA GLU A 115 1.65 -20.92 -37.40
C GLU A 115 0.57 -20.31 -38.32
N GLY A 116 0.96 -19.43 -39.24
CA GLY A 116 0.06 -18.80 -40.22
C GLY A 116 -0.48 -17.40 -39.87
N ILE A 117 -0.16 -16.85 -38.69
CA ILE A 117 -0.51 -15.45 -38.34
C ILE A 117 0.72 -14.55 -38.49
N GLU A 118 0.85 -13.88 -39.64
CA GLU A 118 1.94 -12.91 -39.89
C GLU A 118 1.56 -11.50 -39.47
N ILE A 119 1.33 -11.29 -38.17
CA ILE A 119 1.08 -9.95 -37.61
C ILE A 119 2.29 -9.52 -36.78
N SER A 120 2.97 -8.47 -37.20
CA SER A 120 4.06 -7.87 -36.43
C SER A 120 3.52 -6.89 -35.38
N PRO A 121 4.07 -6.91 -34.14
CA PRO A 121 3.73 -5.90 -33.14
C PRO A 121 4.18 -4.52 -33.61
N ASP A 122 3.39 -3.49 -33.31
CA ASP A 122 3.82 -2.10 -33.42
C ASP A 122 4.24 -1.54 -32.05
N LEU A 123 4.70 -0.28 -32.03
CA LEU A 123 5.07 0.43 -30.79
C LEU A 123 3.93 0.42 -29.75
N TYR A 124 2.68 0.55 -30.21
CA TYR A 124 1.52 0.61 -29.33
C TYR A 124 1.23 -0.76 -28.68
N THR A 125 1.33 -1.84 -29.44
CA THR A 125 1.25 -3.22 -28.93
C THR A 125 2.34 -3.48 -27.90
N CYS A 126 3.60 -3.09 -28.20
CA CYS A 126 4.70 -3.27 -27.27
C CYS A 126 4.48 -2.48 -25.96
N ASN A 127 3.97 -1.25 -26.04
CA ASN A 127 3.63 -0.44 -24.88
C ASN A 127 2.53 -1.06 -24.02
N ILE A 128 1.48 -1.63 -24.63
CA ILE A 128 0.44 -2.39 -23.89
C ILE A 128 1.08 -3.54 -23.12
N LEU A 129 1.91 -4.35 -23.79
CA LEU A 129 2.50 -5.55 -23.20
C LEU A 129 3.49 -5.23 -22.08
N VAL A 130 4.37 -4.24 -22.29
CA VAL A 130 5.29 -3.76 -21.25
C VAL A 130 4.50 -3.28 -20.02
N ASN A 131 3.43 -2.50 -20.20
CA ASN A 131 2.57 -2.09 -19.10
C ASN A 131 1.89 -3.30 -18.42
N CYS A 132 1.38 -4.28 -19.17
CA CYS A 132 0.79 -5.49 -18.61
C CYS A 132 1.80 -6.28 -17.76
N PHE A 133 3.01 -6.52 -18.25
CA PHE A 133 4.07 -7.18 -17.46
C PHE A 133 4.38 -6.43 -16.16
N CYS A 134 4.45 -5.10 -16.24
CA CYS A 134 4.68 -4.24 -15.07
C CYS A 134 3.52 -4.31 -14.06
N ARG A 135 2.27 -4.33 -14.54
CA ARG A 135 1.07 -4.46 -13.70
C ARG A 135 0.89 -5.85 -13.08
N CYS A 136 1.47 -6.88 -13.70
CA CYS A 136 1.60 -8.22 -13.13
C CYS A 136 2.76 -8.36 -12.13
N PHE A 137 3.41 -7.27 -11.71
CA PHE A 137 4.59 -7.28 -10.83
C PHE A 137 5.78 -8.09 -11.41
N GLN A 138 5.90 -8.14 -12.75
CA GLN A 138 6.97 -8.83 -13.48
C GLN A 138 7.84 -7.85 -14.31
N PRO A 139 8.51 -6.86 -13.68
CA PRO A 139 9.30 -5.86 -14.40
C PRO A 139 10.51 -6.46 -15.13
N SER A 140 11.09 -7.57 -14.64
CA SER A 140 12.17 -8.28 -15.34
C SER A 140 11.72 -8.88 -16.68
N SER A 141 10.49 -9.41 -16.73
CA SER A 141 9.89 -9.88 -17.99
C SER A 141 9.58 -8.72 -18.92
N ALA A 142 9.18 -7.57 -18.38
CA ALA A 142 9.00 -6.34 -19.17
C ALA A 142 10.30 -5.88 -19.83
N LEU A 143 11.44 -5.97 -19.13
CA LEU A 143 12.77 -5.68 -19.71
C LEU A 143 13.20 -6.69 -20.78
N SER A 144 12.88 -7.97 -20.59
CA SER A 144 13.10 -8.99 -21.64
C SER A 144 12.29 -8.65 -22.89
N TYR A 145 11.03 -8.23 -22.71
CA TYR A 145 10.17 -7.82 -23.80
C TYR A 145 10.65 -6.52 -24.47
N LEU A 146 11.21 -5.56 -23.72
CA LEU A 146 11.89 -4.38 -24.27
C LEU A 146 13.05 -4.79 -25.19
N GLY A 147 13.82 -5.81 -24.80
CA GLY A 147 14.89 -6.36 -25.65
C GLY A 147 14.36 -6.96 -26.95
N LYS A 148 13.22 -7.66 -26.88
CA LYS A 148 12.53 -8.19 -28.08
C LYS A 148 12.05 -7.06 -28.98
N MET A 149 11.40 -6.05 -28.42
CA MET A 149 10.93 -4.84 -29.12
C MET A 149 12.07 -4.18 -29.91
N MET A 150 13.24 -4.02 -29.29
CA MET A 150 14.41 -3.44 -29.96
C MET A 150 15.01 -4.34 -31.05
N LYS A 151 15.02 -5.66 -30.84
CA LYS A 151 15.47 -6.62 -31.88
C LYS A 151 14.56 -6.61 -33.11
N LEU A 152 13.28 -6.29 -32.94
CA LEU A 152 12.31 -6.11 -34.03
C LEU A 152 12.44 -4.74 -34.71
N GLY A 153 13.39 -3.89 -34.30
CA GLY A 153 13.58 -2.55 -34.86
C GLY A 153 12.60 -1.50 -34.34
N ILE A 154 11.84 -1.81 -33.28
CA ILE A 154 10.87 -0.88 -32.67
C ILE A 154 11.59 -0.12 -31.54
N GLU A 155 11.70 1.20 -31.68
CA GLU A 155 12.37 2.03 -30.67
C GLU A 155 11.45 2.37 -29.49
N PRO A 156 11.91 2.23 -28.24
CA PRO A 156 11.11 2.58 -27.07
C PRO A 156 10.87 4.09 -26.94
N ASP A 157 9.70 4.44 -26.42
CA ASP A 157 9.28 5.82 -26.24
C ASP A 157 9.07 6.17 -24.75
N ILE A 158 8.53 7.37 -24.50
CA ILE A 158 8.23 7.86 -23.15
C ILE A 158 7.15 7.02 -22.45
N VAL A 159 6.22 6.41 -23.21
CA VAL A 159 5.19 5.53 -22.65
C VAL A 159 5.81 4.22 -22.19
N THR A 160 6.74 3.65 -22.97
CA THR A 160 7.56 2.50 -22.54
C THR A 160 8.30 2.83 -21.24
N ALA A 161 8.91 4.02 -21.17
CA ALA A 161 9.67 4.46 -20.01
C ALA A 161 8.83 4.64 -18.75
N SER A 162 7.71 5.34 -18.86
CA SER A 162 6.78 5.53 -17.74
C SER A 162 6.24 4.20 -17.23
N SER A 163 5.94 3.25 -18.13
CA SER A 163 5.44 1.92 -17.78
C SER A 163 6.48 1.10 -17.01
N LEU A 164 7.73 1.07 -17.49
CA LEU A 164 8.82 0.34 -16.83
C LEU A 164 9.16 0.93 -15.46
N VAL A 165 9.32 2.26 -15.38
CA VAL A 165 9.58 2.95 -14.12
C VAL A 165 8.46 2.67 -13.12
N ASN A 166 7.19 2.78 -13.55
CA ASN A 166 6.05 2.43 -12.72
C ASN A 166 6.06 0.96 -12.28
N GLY A 167 6.43 0.03 -13.16
CA GLY A 167 6.55 -1.39 -12.83
C GLY A 167 7.56 -1.68 -11.72
N PHE A 168 8.77 -1.12 -11.82
CA PHE A 168 9.77 -1.25 -10.76
C PHE A 168 9.35 -0.55 -9.46
N CYS A 169 8.66 0.59 -9.57
CA CYS A 169 8.07 1.28 -8.42
C CYS A 169 6.98 0.43 -7.72
N LEU A 170 6.13 -0.27 -8.48
CA LEU A 170 5.09 -1.16 -7.95
C LEU A 170 5.70 -2.39 -7.25
N SER A 171 6.81 -2.91 -7.75
CA SER A 171 7.60 -3.98 -7.11
C SER A 171 8.45 -3.49 -5.92
N ASN A 172 8.34 -2.21 -5.53
CA ASN A 172 9.11 -1.56 -4.47
C ASN A 172 10.65 -1.56 -4.68
N SER A 173 11.12 -1.78 -5.91
CA SER A 173 12.53 -1.74 -6.29
C SER A 173 12.93 -0.33 -6.73
N ILE A 174 13.06 0.59 -5.77
CA ILE A 174 13.26 2.02 -6.03
C ILE A 174 14.60 2.31 -6.73
N LYS A 175 15.69 1.67 -6.29
CA LYS A 175 17.04 1.85 -6.88
C LYS A 175 17.01 1.50 -8.38
N ASP A 176 16.34 0.40 -8.71
CA ASP A 176 16.16 -0.06 -10.09
C ASP A 176 15.28 0.89 -10.92
N ALA A 177 14.20 1.43 -10.34
CA ALA A 177 13.34 2.41 -11.02
C ALA A 177 14.11 3.69 -11.41
N VAL A 178 14.93 4.22 -10.50
CA VAL A 178 15.78 5.39 -10.76
C VAL A 178 16.85 5.06 -11.81
N TYR A 179 17.42 3.86 -11.75
CA TYR A 179 18.40 3.38 -12.70
C TYR A 179 17.81 3.25 -14.11
N VAL A 180 16.65 2.60 -14.26
CA VAL A 180 15.92 2.47 -15.55
C VAL A 180 15.66 3.85 -16.13
N ALA A 181 15.13 4.78 -15.33
CA ALA A 181 14.88 6.15 -15.79
C ALA A 181 16.18 6.85 -16.27
N GLY A 182 17.33 6.55 -15.67
CA GLY A 182 18.64 7.08 -16.07
C GLY A 182 19.17 6.46 -17.37
N GLN A 183 18.97 5.15 -17.56
CA GLN A 183 19.35 4.47 -18.80
C GLN A 183 18.50 4.93 -19.98
N MET A 184 17.20 5.15 -19.77
CA MET A 184 16.31 5.63 -20.84
C MET A 184 16.67 7.05 -21.31
N GLU A 185 17.16 7.89 -20.41
CA GLU A 185 17.70 9.21 -20.77
C GLU A 185 18.99 9.08 -21.61
N LYS A 186 19.88 8.12 -21.29
CA LYS A 186 21.06 7.80 -22.12
C LYS A 186 20.70 7.23 -23.49
N MET A 187 19.56 6.56 -23.60
CA MET A 187 18.99 6.09 -24.87
C MET A 187 18.33 7.22 -25.68
N GLY A 188 18.36 8.47 -25.19
CA GLY A 188 17.78 9.63 -25.90
C GLY A 188 16.31 9.89 -25.59
N ILE A 189 15.68 9.09 -24.72
CA ILE A 189 14.30 9.29 -24.29
C ILE A 189 14.28 10.38 -23.22
N LYS A 190 13.88 11.60 -23.61
CA LYS A 190 13.72 12.71 -22.67
C LYS A 190 12.60 12.42 -21.69
N ARG A 191 12.89 12.51 -20.39
CA ARG A 191 11.88 12.37 -19.34
C ARG A 191 10.85 13.47 -19.44
N ASP A 192 9.60 13.12 -19.17
CA ASP A 192 8.48 14.04 -19.07
C ASP A 192 8.03 14.21 -17.60
N VAL A 193 6.96 14.99 -17.42
CA VAL A 193 6.35 15.20 -16.11
C VAL A 193 5.87 13.89 -15.47
N VAL A 194 5.47 12.89 -16.26
CA VAL A 194 4.90 11.64 -15.78
C VAL A 194 5.98 10.78 -15.10
N VAL A 195 7.12 10.58 -15.77
CA VAL A 195 8.22 9.75 -15.22
C VAL A 195 8.75 10.30 -13.90
N ASP A 196 9.06 11.60 -13.84
CA ASP A 196 9.57 12.21 -12.60
C ASP A 196 8.51 12.24 -11.49
N THR A 197 7.22 12.40 -11.83
CA THR A 197 6.12 12.33 -10.85
C THR A 197 5.97 10.92 -10.27
N ILE A 198 6.08 9.86 -11.07
CA ILE A 198 6.04 8.47 -10.59
C ILE A 198 7.19 8.20 -9.61
N LEU A 199 8.41 8.65 -9.94
CA LEU A 199 9.57 8.50 -9.06
C LEU A 199 9.36 9.25 -7.74
N ILE A 200 8.93 10.52 -7.81
CA ILE A 200 8.66 11.35 -6.62
C ILE A 200 7.59 10.70 -5.74
N ASP A 201 6.46 10.26 -6.31
CA ASP A 201 5.38 9.63 -5.57
C ASP A 201 5.84 8.35 -4.85
N THR A 202 6.60 7.51 -5.55
CA THR A 202 7.13 6.27 -4.98
C THR A 202 8.14 6.51 -3.88
N LEU A 203 9.05 7.47 -4.07
CA LEU A 203 10.02 7.89 -3.06
C LEU A 203 9.31 8.44 -1.81
N CYS A 204 8.28 9.28 -2.00
CA CYS A 204 7.47 9.82 -0.91
C CYS A 204 6.67 8.74 -0.16
N LYS A 205 6.09 7.75 -0.88
CA LYS A 205 5.40 6.60 -0.27
C LYS A 205 6.34 5.77 0.63
N ASN A 206 7.61 5.66 0.25
CA ASN A 206 8.66 4.98 1.01
C ASN A 206 9.39 5.86 2.03
N ARG A 207 8.89 7.07 2.33
CA ARG A 207 9.48 8.04 3.27
C ARG A 207 10.89 8.55 2.88
N LEU A 208 11.34 8.30 1.65
CA LEU A 208 12.61 8.76 1.09
C LEU A 208 12.46 10.17 0.50
N VAL A 209 12.17 11.14 1.37
CA VAL A 209 11.80 12.49 0.93
C VAL A 209 12.99 13.30 0.42
N VAL A 210 14.21 13.06 0.91
CA VAL A 210 15.40 13.76 0.44
C VAL A 210 15.68 13.44 -1.04
N PRO A 211 15.77 12.16 -1.47
CA PRO A 211 15.85 11.83 -2.88
C PRO A 211 14.69 12.37 -3.73
N ALA A 212 13.47 12.41 -3.18
CA ALA A 212 12.31 12.98 -3.89
C ALA A 212 12.49 14.48 -4.19
N LEU A 213 13.04 15.25 -3.24
CA LEU A 213 13.35 16.66 -3.44
C LEU A 213 14.47 16.88 -4.46
N GLU A 214 15.44 15.97 -4.55
CA GLU A 214 16.47 16.01 -5.59
C GLU A 214 15.90 15.73 -6.98
N VAL A 215 14.98 14.75 -7.11
CA VAL A 215 14.28 14.49 -8.37
C VAL A 215 13.49 15.74 -8.80
N LEU A 216 12.78 16.38 -7.87
CA LEU A 216 12.07 17.63 -8.13
C LEU A 216 13.01 18.75 -8.60
N LYS A 217 14.19 18.88 -7.98
CA LYS A 217 15.19 19.87 -8.39
C LYS A 217 15.66 19.60 -9.83
N ARG A 218 16.07 18.37 -10.13
CA ARG A 218 16.48 17.98 -11.50
C ARG A 218 15.38 18.16 -12.53
N MET A 219 14.13 17.89 -12.16
CA MET A 219 12.96 18.12 -13.01
C MET A 219 12.83 19.61 -13.37
N LYS A 220 12.99 20.52 -12.40
CA LYS A 220 12.98 21.98 -12.64
C LYS A 220 14.19 22.45 -13.43
N ASP A 221 15.38 21.93 -13.15
CA ASP A 221 16.62 22.28 -13.87
C ASP A 221 16.54 21.88 -15.36
N ARG A 222 15.75 20.84 -15.69
CA ARG A 222 15.41 20.45 -17.07
C ARG A 222 14.31 21.31 -17.71
N GLY A 223 13.76 22.30 -17.01
CA GLY A 223 12.64 23.12 -17.48
C GLY A 223 11.29 22.39 -17.47
N ILE A 224 11.18 21.23 -16.82
CA ILE A 224 9.92 20.48 -16.70
C ILE A 224 9.13 21.05 -15.52
N SER A 225 7.94 21.58 -15.79
CA SER A 225 7.08 22.17 -14.76
C SER A 225 6.36 21.09 -13.94
N PRO A 226 6.53 21.05 -12.60
CA PRO A 226 5.78 20.13 -11.75
C PRO A 226 4.28 20.44 -11.78
N ASN A 227 3.46 19.39 -11.70
CA ASN A 227 2.00 19.53 -11.71
C ASN A 227 1.39 19.29 -10.31
N VAL A 228 0.06 19.36 -10.21
CA VAL A 228 -0.68 19.13 -8.95
C VAL A 228 -0.35 17.77 -8.32
N VAL A 229 -0.17 16.72 -9.12
CA VAL A 229 0.16 15.38 -8.63
C VAL A 229 1.56 15.37 -8.01
N THR A 230 2.55 15.98 -8.69
CA THR A 230 3.92 16.07 -8.17
C THR A 230 3.96 16.75 -6.80
N TYR A 231 3.28 17.89 -6.66
CA TYR A 231 3.24 18.63 -5.39
C TYR A 231 2.44 17.89 -4.30
N SER A 232 1.28 17.32 -4.63
CA SER A 232 0.46 16.55 -3.67
C SER A 232 1.22 15.35 -3.12
N SER A 233 1.98 14.63 -3.95
CA SER A 233 2.82 13.51 -3.52
C SER A 233 3.95 13.97 -2.60
N LEU A 234 4.63 15.08 -2.93
CA LEU A 234 5.68 15.66 -2.07
C LEU A 234 5.14 16.12 -0.72
N ILE A 235 4.03 16.86 -0.71
CA ILE A 235 3.40 17.34 0.52
C ILE A 235 2.99 16.16 1.39
N THR A 236 2.39 15.12 0.79
CA THR A 236 2.03 13.89 1.50
C THR A 236 3.27 13.19 2.09
N GLY A 237 4.35 13.07 1.33
CA GLY A 237 5.61 12.50 1.79
C GLY A 237 6.25 13.30 2.94
N LEU A 238 6.34 14.62 2.79
CA LEU A 238 6.86 15.54 3.81
C LEU A 238 6.06 15.47 5.11
N CYS A 239 4.72 15.44 5.00
CA CYS A 239 3.80 15.25 6.12
C CYS A 239 4.08 13.95 6.88
N LYS A 240 4.21 12.82 6.16
CA LYS A 240 4.51 11.49 6.72
C LYS A 240 5.90 11.42 7.37
N SER A 241 6.89 12.16 6.85
CA SER A 241 8.27 12.18 7.36
C SER A 241 8.55 13.24 8.42
N GLY A 242 7.54 13.87 9.04
CA GLY A 242 7.83 14.83 10.11
C GLY A 242 8.04 16.28 9.64
N ARG A 243 8.24 16.54 8.35
CA ARG A 243 8.76 17.82 7.82
C ARG A 243 7.65 18.81 7.42
N LEU A 244 6.82 19.22 8.38
CA LEU A 244 5.64 20.07 8.11
C LEU A 244 5.98 21.45 7.55
N ALA A 245 7.05 22.09 8.03
CA ALA A 245 7.46 23.41 7.53
C ALA A 245 7.82 23.38 6.03
N ASP A 246 8.47 22.29 5.58
CA ASP A 246 8.76 22.09 4.17
C ASP A 246 7.48 21.78 3.37
N ALA A 247 6.51 21.08 3.97
CA ALA A 247 5.20 20.82 3.35
C ALA A 247 4.41 22.13 3.14
N GLU A 248 4.37 23.02 4.14
CA GLU A 248 3.78 24.36 4.02
C GLU A 248 4.49 25.17 2.93
N ARG A 249 5.83 25.13 2.88
CA ARG A 249 6.59 25.82 1.83
C ARG A 249 6.20 25.32 0.43
N ARG A 250 5.95 24.01 0.26
CA ARG A 250 5.48 23.47 -1.03
C ARG A 250 4.05 23.89 -1.35
N LEU A 251 3.18 24.01 -0.36
CA LEU A 251 1.81 24.53 -0.56
C LEU A 251 1.83 25.99 -1.01
N HIS A 252 2.64 26.84 -0.39
CA HIS A 252 2.84 28.23 -0.83
C HIS A 252 3.48 28.32 -2.23
N GLU A 253 4.38 27.40 -2.57
CA GLU A 253 4.92 27.35 -3.93
C GLU A 253 3.84 27.03 -4.97
N MET A 254 2.88 26.14 -4.65
CA MET A 254 1.75 25.85 -5.55
C MET A 254 0.92 27.12 -5.82
N ASP A 255 0.62 27.89 -4.78
CA ASP A 255 -0.10 29.17 -4.89
C ASP A 255 0.65 30.19 -5.76
N SER A 256 1.95 30.39 -5.50
CA SER A 256 2.80 31.30 -6.30
C SER A 256 2.87 30.92 -7.78
N LYS A 257 2.68 29.64 -8.09
CA LYS A 257 2.70 29.08 -9.45
C LYS A 257 1.31 28.91 -10.05
N LYS A 258 0.26 29.36 -9.36
CA LYS A 258 -1.15 29.19 -9.77
C LYS A 258 -1.53 27.72 -10.03
N ILE A 259 -0.93 26.79 -9.28
CA ILE A 259 -1.26 25.37 -9.32
C ILE A 259 -2.27 25.13 -8.20
N ASN A 260 -3.53 24.83 -8.56
CA ASN A 260 -4.57 24.60 -7.57
C ASN A 260 -4.30 23.30 -6.79
N PRO A 261 -4.17 23.35 -5.45
CA PRO A 261 -4.14 22.16 -4.62
C PRO A 261 -5.45 21.38 -4.74
N ASN A 262 -5.41 20.09 -4.41
CA ASN A 262 -6.58 19.23 -4.45
C ASN A 262 -6.90 18.65 -3.06
N VAL A 263 -7.98 17.88 -2.98
CA VAL A 263 -8.41 17.21 -1.73
C VAL A 263 -7.29 16.39 -1.09
N ILE A 264 -6.40 15.78 -1.89
CA ILE A 264 -5.27 14.98 -1.38
C ILE A 264 -4.26 15.88 -0.66
N THR A 265 -3.93 17.05 -1.23
CA THR A 265 -3.00 18.01 -0.63
C THR A 265 -3.47 18.45 0.75
N PHE A 266 -4.71 18.92 0.84
CA PHE A 266 -5.30 19.42 2.08
C PHE A 266 -5.49 18.31 3.11
N SER A 267 -5.97 17.16 2.69
CA SER A 267 -6.18 16.02 3.59
C SER A 267 -4.88 15.53 4.23
N ALA A 268 -3.77 15.52 3.47
CA ALA A 268 -2.47 15.12 4.00
C ALA A 268 -1.94 16.10 5.06
N LEU A 269 -2.16 17.40 4.88
CA LEU A 269 -1.80 18.43 5.85
C LEU A 269 -2.67 18.32 7.11
N ILE A 270 -3.99 18.20 6.95
CA ILE A 270 -4.94 18.02 8.06
C ILE A 270 -4.58 16.79 8.89
N ASP A 271 -4.38 15.62 8.24
CA ASP A 271 -3.97 14.38 8.93
C ASP A 271 -2.67 14.57 9.72
N ALA A 272 -1.66 15.20 9.10
CA ALA A 272 -0.37 15.37 9.74
C ALA A 272 -0.39 16.39 10.89
N TYR A 273 -1.20 17.44 10.80
CA TYR A 273 -1.41 18.39 11.90
C TYR A 273 -2.24 17.78 13.03
N ALA A 274 -3.30 17.05 12.70
CA ALA A 274 -4.16 16.35 13.65
C ALA A 274 -3.36 15.33 14.49
N LYS A 275 -2.53 14.50 13.84
CA LYS A 275 -1.67 13.52 14.52
C LYS A 275 -0.63 14.13 15.47
N ARG A 276 -0.29 15.41 15.29
CA ARG A 276 0.68 16.14 16.13
C ARG A 276 0.01 17.14 17.06
N GLY A 277 -1.31 17.16 17.09
CA GLY A 277 -2.09 18.02 17.95
C GLY A 277 -2.03 19.51 17.70
N LYS A 278 -1.64 19.92 16.50
CA LYS A 278 -1.67 21.33 16.09
C LYS A 278 -3.08 21.70 15.61
N LEU A 279 -4.07 21.64 16.50
CA LEU A 279 -5.48 21.85 16.12
C LEU A 279 -5.76 23.23 15.52
N SER A 280 -5.07 24.28 15.97
CA SER A 280 -5.19 25.62 15.36
C SER A 280 -4.80 25.63 13.88
N LYS A 281 -3.76 24.86 13.51
CA LYS A 281 -3.35 24.68 12.11
C LYS A 281 -4.35 23.81 11.35
N VAL A 282 -4.90 22.77 11.98
CA VAL A 282 -5.99 21.96 11.39
C VAL A 282 -7.16 22.86 10.98
N ASP A 283 -7.64 23.71 11.88
CA ASP A 283 -8.77 24.62 11.60
C ASP A 283 -8.43 25.61 10.48
N SER A 284 -7.20 26.15 10.47
CA SER A 284 -6.76 27.07 9.41
C SER A 284 -6.73 26.41 8.02
N VAL A 285 -6.20 25.18 7.94
CA VAL A 285 -6.08 24.43 6.68
C VAL A 285 -7.46 23.96 6.21
N TYR A 286 -8.34 23.55 7.13
CA TYR A 286 -9.73 23.22 6.82
C TYR A 286 -10.50 24.43 6.29
N LYS A 287 -10.40 25.60 6.93
CA LYS A 287 -11.03 26.83 6.43
C LYS A 287 -10.51 27.20 5.04
N MET A 288 -9.20 27.11 4.81
CA MET A 288 -8.60 27.37 3.50
C MET A 288 -9.14 26.40 2.42
N MET A 289 -9.26 25.12 2.75
CA MET A 289 -9.83 24.10 1.86
C MET A 289 -11.26 24.46 1.42
N ILE A 290 -12.12 24.88 2.37
CA ILE A 290 -13.50 25.29 2.07
C ILE A 290 -13.55 26.61 1.29
N GLN A 291 -12.69 27.58 1.62
CA GLN A 291 -12.59 28.86 0.87
C GLN A 291 -12.18 28.66 -0.59
N MET A 292 -11.40 27.62 -0.88
CA MET A 292 -11.02 27.24 -2.25
C MET A 292 -12.08 26.35 -2.93
N SER A 293 -13.26 26.18 -2.33
CA SER A 293 -14.34 25.32 -2.84
C SER A 293 -13.92 23.87 -3.08
N ILE A 294 -13.04 23.34 -2.21
CA ILE A 294 -12.60 21.94 -2.26
C ILE A 294 -13.34 21.18 -1.15
N ASP A 295 -14.21 20.25 -1.54
CA ASP A 295 -14.99 19.50 -0.57
C ASP A 295 -14.15 18.45 0.18
N PRO A 296 -14.26 18.37 1.53
CA PRO A 296 -13.64 17.33 2.31
C PRO A 296 -14.19 15.95 1.97
N ASN A 297 -13.32 14.95 1.92
CA ASN A 297 -13.73 13.56 1.71
C ASN A 297 -13.76 12.77 3.04
N VAL A 298 -14.14 11.49 2.98
CA VAL A 298 -14.18 10.59 4.14
C VAL A 298 -12.87 10.56 4.92
N PHE A 299 -11.73 10.60 4.22
CA PHE A 299 -10.42 10.60 4.86
C PHE A 299 -10.10 11.94 5.56
N THR A 300 -10.49 13.08 4.97
CA THR A 300 -10.36 14.39 5.61
C THR A 300 -11.16 14.44 6.91
N TYR A 301 -12.45 14.07 6.89
CA TYR A 301 -13.30 14.05 8.08
C TYR A 301 -12.79 13.06 9.14
N SER A 302 -12.39 11.86 8.73
CA SER A 302 -11.79 10.87 9.65
C SER A 302 -10.55 11.43 10.35
N SER A 303 -9.72 12.20 9.65
CA SER A 303 -8.53 12.84 10.20
C SER A 303 -8.86 13.96 11.19
N LEU A 304 -9.88 14.77 10.89
CA LEU A 304 -10.39 15.81 11.80
C LEU A 304 -10.96 15.20 13.09
N ILE A 305 -11.83 14.20 12.94
CA ILE A 305 -12.43 13.44 14.05
C ILE A 305 -11.32 12.80 14.90
N TYR A 306 -10.33 12.16 14.27
CA TYR A 306 -9.17 11.59 14.96
C TYR A 306 -8.43 12.65 15.78
N GLY A 307 -8.10 13.79 15.16
CA GLY A 307 -7.43 14.90 15.85
C GLY A 307 -8.19 15.37 17.09
N LEU A 308 -9.49 15.65 16.94
CA LEU A 308 -10.35 16.07 18.05
C LEU A 308 -10.40 15.02 19.17
N CYS A 309 -10.51 13.73 18.81
CA CYS A 309 -10.52 12.63 19.77
C CYS A 309 -9.18 12.50 20.53
N MET A 310 -8.03 12.72 19.87
CA MET A 310 -6.73 12.65 20.53
C MET A 310 -6.52 13.77 21.57
N HIS A 311 -7.25 14.88 21.44
CA HIS A 311 -7.20 16.02 22.35
C HIS A 311 -8.39 16.09 23.31
N ASN A 312 -9.08 14.97 23.54
CA ASN A 312 -10.19 14.87 24.49
C ASN A 312 -11.37 15.81 24.18
N ARG A 313 -11.52 16.23 22.91
CA ARG A 313 -12.62 17.09 22.42
C ARG A 313 -13.66 16.24 21.70
N VAL A 314 -14.13 15.17 22.36
CA VAL A 314 -15.00 14.16 21.73
C VAL A 314 -16.35 14.73 21.30
N ASP A 315 -16.91 15.70 22.04
CA ASP A 315 -18.20 16.31 21.69
C ASP A 315 -18.13 17.09 20.38
N GLU A 316 -16.99 17.73 20.10
CA GLU A 316 -16.75 18.37 18.81
C GLU A 316 -16.52 17.34 17.70
N ALA A 317 -15.91 16.20 18.03
CA ALA A 317 -15.74 15.11 17.08
C ALA A 317 -17.08 14.50 16.63
N ILE A 318 -18.09 14.44 17.53
CA ILE A 318 -19.47 14.05 17.17
C ILE A 318 -20.09 15.10 16.24
N LYS A 319 -19.96 16.40 16.56
CA LYS A 319 -20.46 17.47 15.66
C LYS A 319 -19.83 17.39 14.27
N MET A 320 -18.55 17.01 14.19
CA MET A 320 -17.88 16.78 12.91
C MET A 320 -18.39 15.54 12.16
N LEU A 321 -18.80 14.48 12.88
CA LEU A 321 -19.50 13.33 12.29
C LEU A 321 -20.87 13.74 11.72
N ASP A 322 -21.64 14.54 12.47
CA ASP A 322 -22.94 15.04 12.01
C ASP A 322 -22.78 15.95 10.80
N LEU A 323 -21.76 16.83 10.80
CA LEU A 323 -21.40 17.66 9.65
C LEU A 323 -21.05 16.79 8.43
N MET A 324 -20.23 15.75 8.60
CA MET A 324 -19.87 14.80 7.55
C MET A 324 -21.12 14.17 6.91
N ILE A 325 -22.06 13.71 7.73
CA ILE A 325 -23.34 13.12 7.27
C ILE A 325 -24.18 14.17 6.53
N SER A 326 -24.31 15.39 7.08
CA SER A 326 -25.11 16.47 6.48
C SER A 326 -24.57 16.93 5.12
N LYS A 327 -23.27 16.75 4.86
CA LYS A 327 -22.62 17.03 3.58
C LYS A 327 -22.67 15.86 2.60
N GLY A 328 -23.43 14.82 2.91
CA GLY A 328 -23.57 13.63 2.05
C GLY A 328 -22.32 12.73 2.02
N CYS A 329 -21.33 12.96 2.90
CA CYS A 329 -20.18 12.09 3.04
C CYS A 329 -20.52 10.94 3.98
N THR A 330 -20.55 9.70 3.48
CA THR A 330 -20.95 8.54 4.30
C THR A 330 -19.82 8.09 5.23
N PRO A 331 -20.04 8.07 6.56
CA PRO A 331 -19.06 7.54 7.50
C PRO A 331 -18.80 6.06 7.25
N ASN A 332 -17.56 5.62 7.45
CA ASN A 332 -17.18 4.22 7.33
C ASN A 332 -16.81 3.63 8.70
N VAL A 333 -16.49 2.34 8.73
CA VAL A 333 -16.10 1.63 9.97
C VAL A 333 -14.93 2.33 10.68
N VAL A 334 -13.98 2.89 9.93
CA VAL A 334 -12.81 3.59 10.49
C VAL A 334 -13.25 4.87 11.22
N THR A 335 -14.23 5.58 10.70
CA THR A 335 -14.78 6.80 11.30
C THR A 335 -15.41 6.49 12.67
N TYR A 336 -16.32 5.51 12.73
CA TYR A 336 -16.96 5.09 13.98
C TYR A 336 -15.98 4.50 14.99
N SER A 337 -15.04 3.65 14.53
CA SER A 337 -14.01 3.04 15.40
C SER A 337 -13.05 4.09 15.98
N THR A 338 -12.78 5.16 15.23
CA THR A 338 -11.96 6.28 15.70
C THR A 338 -12.68 7.07 16.79
N LEU A 339 -13.95 7.41 16.57
CA LEU A 339 -14.75 8.16 17.53
C LEU A 339 -14.98 7.35 18.81
N ALA A 340 -15.28 6.06 18.71
CA ALA A 340 -15.39 5.16 19.86
C ALA A 340 -14.10 5.09 20.68
N ASN A 341 -12.93 4.98 20.03
CA ASN A 341 -11.65 5.06 20.74
C ASN A 341 -11.44 6.43 21.41
N GLY A 342 -11.96 7.52 20.85
CA GLY A 342 -11.99 8.84 21.48
C GLY A 342 -12.81 8.85 22.77
N PHE A 343 -14.01 8.26 22.74
CA PHE A 343 -14.88 8.11 23.91
C PHE A 343 -14.22 7.29 25.01
N PHE A 344 -13.59 6.18 24.64
CA PHE A 344 -12.85 5.32 25.57
C PHE A 344 -11.69 6.05 26.27
N LYS A 345 -11.01 6.94 25.55
CA LYS A 345 -9.94 7.78 26.13
C LYS A 345 -10.49 8.87 27.06
N SER A 346 -11.70 9.34 26.81
CA SER A 346 -12.36 10.39 27.59
C SER A 346 -13.11 9.82 28.81
N SER A 347 -12.85 8.57 29.20
CA SER A 347 -13.56 7.82 30.25
C SER A 347 -15.08 7.69 30.05
N ARG A 348 -15.58 7.93 28.83
CA ARG A 348 -17.01 7.82 28.45
C ARG A 348 -17.24 6.51 27.70
N VAL A 349 -16.93 5.39 28.34
CA VAL A 349 -16.84 4.09 27.66
C VAL A 349 -18.18 3.61 27.11
N ASP A 350 -19.27 3.79 27.87
CA ASP A 350 -20.61 3.37 27.44
C ASP A 350 -21.12 4.12 26.20
N ASP A 351 -20.82 5.41 26.07
CA ASP A 351 -21.15 6.20 24.87
C ASP A 351 -20.45 5.63 23.62
N GLY A 352 -19.17 5.25 23.77
CA GLY A 352 -18.39 4.65 22.69
C GLY A 352 -18.87 3.24 22.29
N ILE A 353 -19.35 2.45 23.26
CA ILE A 353 -19.97 1.15 23.02
C ILE A 353 -21.28 1.34 22.25
N LYS A 354 -22.16 2.22 22.74
CA LYS A 354 -23.45 2.53 22.09
C LYS A 354 -23.26 3.00 20.65
N LEU A 355 -22.27 3.85 20.40
CA LEU A 355 -21.95 4.31 19.04
C LEU A 355 -21.60 3.16 18.09
N LEU A 356 -20.87 2.14 18.56
CA LEU A 356 -20.49 0.99 17.74
C LEU A 356 -21.66 0.00 17.56
N ASP A 357 -22.53 -0.13 18.57
CA ASP A 357 -23.73 -0.96 18.48
C ASP A 357 -24.78 -0.35 17.54
N ASP A 358 -24.87 0.98 17.45
CA ASP A 358 -25.75 1.70 16.51
C ASP A 358 -25.23 1.68 15.07
N MET A 359 -23.94 1.36 14.86
CA MET A 359 -23.28 1.43 13.54
C MET A 359 -23.96 0.57 12.45
N PRO A 360 -24.38 -0.69 12.70
CA PRO A 360 -25.09 -1.51 11.72
C PRO A 360 -26.46 -0.94 11.35
N GLN A 361 -27.17 -0.33 12.30
CA GLN A 361 -28.47 0.31 12.06
C GLN A 361 -28.33 1.55 11.16
N ARG A 362 -27.15 2.17 11.16
CA ARG A 362 -26.77 3.29 10.29
C ARG A 362 -26.22 2.85 8.92
N GLY A 363 -26.40 1.58 8.55
CA GLY A 363 -26.03 1.03 7.24
C GLY A 363 -24.54 0.69 7.08
N VAL A 364 -23.76 0.66 8.17
CA VAL A 364 -22.34 0.31 8.14
C VAL A 364 -22.13 -1.05 8.81
N ALA A 365 -21.87 -2.07 8.01
CA ALA A 365 -21.66 -3.43 8.50
C ALA A 365 -20.43 -3.55 9.41
N ALA A 366 -20.56 -4.33 10.48
CA ALA A 366 -19.45 -4.62 11.37
C ALA A 366 -18.38 -5.47 10.66
N ASN A 367 -17.12 -5.18 10.96
CA ASN A 367 -15.97 -5.96 10.50
C ASN A 367 -15.01 -6.25 11.66
N THR A 368 -13.90 -6.94 11.38
CA THR A 368 -12.87 -7.28 12.38
C THR A 368 -12.38 -6.06 13.17
N VAL A 369 -12.28 -4.87 12.55
CA VAL A 369 -11.80 -3.64 13.21
C VAL A 369 -12.82 -3.07 14.18
N SER A 370 -14.10 -2.99 13.81
CA SER A 370 -15.16 -2.52 14.72
C SER A 370 -15.35 -3.48 15.88
N CYS A 371 -15.38 -4.80 15.64
CA CYS A 371 -15.50 -5.80 16.70
C CYS A 371 -14.30 -5.74 17.66
N ASN A 372 -13.07 -5.61 17.15
CA ASN A 372 -11.89 -5.41 17.98
C ASN A 372 -11.98 -4.15 18.86
N THR A 373 -12.53 -3.06 18.31
CA THR A 373 -12.73 -1.82 19.07
C THR A 373 -13.82 -2.01 20.13
N LEU A 374 -14.91 -2.69 19.81
CA LEU A 374 -15.99 -3.01 20.74
C LEU A 374 -15.53 -3.91 21.89
N ILE A 375 -14.77 -4.98 21.60
CA ILE A 375 -14.15 -5.86 22.60
C ILE A 375 -13.28 -5.05 23.57
N LYS A 376 -12.44 -4.16 23.04
CA LYS A 376 -11.61 -3.27 23.86
C LYS A 376 -12.47 -2.40 24.77
N GLY A 377 -13.55 -1.82 24.25
CA GLY A 377 -14.50 -1.02 25.04
C GLY A 377 -15.12 -1.81 26.18
N TYR A 378 -15.63 -3.01 25.91
CA TYR A 378 -16.21 -3.88 26.94
C TYR A 378 -15.20 -4.26 28.03
N PHE A 379 -13.95 -4.57 27.68
CA PHE A 379 -12.90 -4.80 28.68
C PHE A 379 -12.58 -3.57 29.53
N GLN A 380 -12.62 -2.37 28.96
CA GLN A 380 -12.41 -1.12 29.71
C GLN A 380 -13.59 -0.79 30.63
N ALA A 381 -14.80 -1.20 30.27
CA ALA A 381 -16.00 -1.10 31.11
C ALA A 381 -16.11 -2.23 32.16
N GLY A 382 -15.16 -3.17 32.22
CA GLY A 382 -15.23 -4.34 33.10
C GLY A 382 -16.27 -5.40 32.70
N LYS A 383 -16.89 -5.28 31.52
CA LYS A 383 -17.92 -6.18 31.00
C LYS A 383 -17.28 -7.37 30.26
N ILE A 384 -16.58 -8.24 31.01
CA ILE A 384 -15.73 -9.32 30.47
C ILE A 384 -16.53 -10.32 29.61
N ASP A 385 -17.70 -10.75 30.07
CA ASP A 385 -18.51 -11.75 29.36
C ASP A 385 -18.99 -11.25 28.00
N LEU A 386 -19.41 -9.98 27.91
CA LEU A 386 -19.78 -9.35 26.65
C LEU A 386 -18.58 -9.25 25.70
N ALA A 387 -17.39 -8.92 26.21
CA ALA A 387 -16.17 -8.87 25.40
C ALA A 387 -15.84 -10.25 24.79
N LEU A 388 -15.93 -11.31 25.59
CA LEU A 388 -15.71 -12.68 25.12
C LEU A 388 -16.82 -13.17 24.20
N GLY A 389 -18.06 -12.74 24.42
CA GLY A 389 -19.21 -13.01 23.55
C GLY A 389 -19.01 -12.42 22.15
N VAL A 390 -18.57 -11.16 22.05
CA VAL A 390 -18.24 -10.54 20.76
C VAL A 390 -17.08 -11.26 20.06
N PHE A 391 -16.06 -11.70 20.80
CA PHE A 391 -14.97 -12.49 20.22
C PHE A 391 -15.44 -13.86 19.70
N GLY A 392 -16.37 -14.52 20.39
CA GLY A 392 -17.03 -15.75 19.93
C GLY A 392 -17.86 -15.50 18.66
N TYR A 393 -18.65 -14.43 18.64
CA TYR A 393 -19.46 -14.01 17.49
C TYR A 393 -18.60 -13.84 16.22
N MET A 394 -17.41 -13.26 16.34
CA MET A 394 -16.47 -13.12 15.20
C MET A 394 -16.13 -14.48 14.59
N THR A 395 -15.83 -15.47 15.44
CA THR A 395 -15.45 -16.83 15.02
C THR A 395 -16.62 -17.53 14.31
N SER A 396 -17.85 -17.35 14.80
CA SER A 396 -19.05 -18.01 14.25
C SER A 396 -19.61 -17.37 12.97
N ASN A 397 -19.39 -16.07 12.74
CA ASN A 397 -19.99 -15.33 11.60
C ASN A 397 -19.01 -15.10 10.43
N GLY A 398 -17.93 -15.87 10.35
CA GLY A 398 -16.97 -15.78 9.24
C GLY A 398 -16.03 -14.55 9.30
N LEU A 399 -16.02 -13.80 10.41
CA LEU A 399 -15.04 -12.73 10.64
C LEU A 399 -13.77 -13.32 11.26
N ILE A 400 -12.77 -13.62 10.44
CA ILE A 400 -11.53 -14.25 10.90
C ILE A 400 -10.81 -13.35 11.94
N PRO A 401 -10.66 -13.79 13.20
CA PRO A 401 -9.89 -13.06 14.19
C PRO A 401 -8.40 -13.03 13.79
N ASN A 402 -7.82 -11.84 13.77
CA ASN A 402 -6.40 -11.65 13.47
C ASN A 402 -5.57 -11.55 14.76
N ILE A 403 -4.24 -11.51 14.65
CA ILE A 403 -3.32 -11.39 15.80
C ILE A 403 -3.72 -10.23 16.72
N ARG A 404 -4.16 -9.09 16.13
CA ARG A 404 -4.61 -7.92 16.89
C ARG A 404 -5.87 -8.20 17.72
N SER A 405 -6.83 -8.97 17.20
CA SER A 405 -8.02 -9.41 17.94
C SER A 405 -7.64 -10.18 19.21
N TYR A 406 -6.74 -11.15 19.07
CA TYR A 406 -6.25 -11.93 20.22
C TYR A 406 -5.46 -11.05 21.20
N ASN A 407 -4.56 -10.18 20.71
CA ASN A 407 -3.79 -9.26 21.55
C ASN A 407 -4.69 -8.35 22.39
N ILE A 408 -5.81 -7.87 21.84
CA ILE A 408 -6.80 -7.07 22.59
C ILE A 408 -7.46 -7.90 23.69
N VAL A 409 -7.85 -9.15 23.39
CA VAL A 409 -8.46 -10.05 24.40
C VAL A 409 -7.47 -10.39 25.50
N LEU A 410 -6.23 -10.75 25.18
CA LEU A 410 -5.20 -11.07 26.16
C LEU A 410 -4.93 -9.87 27.08
N ALA A 411 -4.72 -8.69 26.50
CA ALA A 411 -4.51 -7.48 27.28
C ALA A 411 -5.73 -7.13 28.16
N GLY A 412 -6.94 -7.32 27.64
CA GLY A 412 -8.19 -7.09 28.36
C GLY A 412 -8.37 -8.05 29.55
N LEU A 413 -8.08 -9.34 29.37
CA LEU A 413 -8.15 -10.34 30.44
C LEU A 413 -7.16 -10.05 31.56
N PHE A 414 -5.90 -9.76 31.23
CA PHE A 414 -4.89 -9.37 32.23
C PHE A 414 -5.26 -8.08 32.96
N ALA A 415 -5.83 -7.08 32.26
CA ALA A 415 -6.25 -5.84 32.87
C ALA A 415 -7.36 -6.04 33.92
N ASN A 416 -8.21 -7.03 33.72
CA ASN A 416 -9.33 -7.38 34.60
C ASN A 416 -9.02 -8.53 35.59
N GLY A 417 -7.76 -8.99 35.68
CA GLY A 417 -7.34 -10.01 36.65
C GLY A 417 -7.66 -11.47 36.25
N GLU A 418 -8.17 -11.70 35.04
CA GLU A 418 -8.54 -13.02 34.51
C GLU A 418 -7.33 -13.76 33.93
N VAL A 419 -6.32 -14.01 34.78
CA VAL A 419 -5.00 -14.54 34.38
C VAL A 419 -5.10 -15.93 33.76
N GLU A 420 -5.86 -16.85 34.35
CA GLU A 420 -6.00 -18.23 33.85
C GLU A 420 -6.65 -18.28 32.46
N LYS A 421 -7.69 -17.47 32.24
CA LYS A 421 -8.33 -17.33 30.92
C LYS A 421 -7.36 -16.74 29.89
N ALA A 422 -6.48 -15.83 30.30
CA ALA A 422 -5.46 -15.26 29.41
C ALA A 422 -4.40 -16.31 29.02
N LEU A 423 -3.91 -17.09 29.98
CA LEU A 423 -2.92 -18.15 29.74
C LEU A 423 -3.46 -19.26 28.83
N SER A 424 -4.65 -19.77 29.12
CA SER A 424 -5.29 -20.81 28.30
C SER A 424 -5.53 -20.36 26.85
N ARG A 425 -5.95 -19.11 26.64
CA ARG A 425 -6.09 -18.53 25.29
C ARG A 425 -4.74 -18.38 24.58
N PHE A 426 -3.69 -17.99 25.29
CA PHE A 426 -2.35 -17.88 24.72
C PHE A 426 -1.81 -19.24 24.27
N GLU A 427 -2.00 -20.30 25.05
CA GLU A 427 -1.63 -21.66 24.67
C GLU A 427 -2.37 -22.13 23.42
N HIS A 428 -3.68 -21.89 23.34
CA HIS A 428 -4.46 -22.17 22.14
C HIS A 428 -3.90 -21.44 20.92
N MET A 429 -3.50 -20.17 21.09
CA MET A 429 -2.92 -19.37 20.02
C MET A 429 -1.57 -19.91 19.56
N GLN A 430 -0.72 -20.41 20.46
CA GLN A 430 0.55 -21.06 20.12
C GLN A 430 0.39 -22.35 19.31
N LYS A 431 -0.72 -23.08 19.53
CA LYS A 431 -1.00 -24.34 18.81
C LYS A 431 -1.64 -24.12 17.44
N THR A 432 -2.46 -23.08 17.32
CA THR A 432 -3.28 -22.84 16.12
C THR A 432 -2.67 -21.86 15.13
N ARG A 433 -1.71 -21.03 15.57
CA ARG A 433 -1.17 -19.92 14.78
C ARG A 433 0.35 -19.97 14.69
N ASN A 434 0.86 -19.75 13.48
CA ASN A 434 2.30 -19.63 13.20
C ASN A 434 2.76 -18.18 12.99
N ASP A 435 1.87 -17.20 13.11
CA ASP A 435 2.10 -15.79 12.81
C ASP A 435 2.25 -14.90 14.06
N LEU A 436 2.63 -15.48 15.21
CA LEU A 436 2.78 -14.73 16.46
C LEU A 436 3.86 -13.66 16.36
N ASP A 437 3.52 -12.42 16.71
CA ASP A 437 4.42 -11.27 16.70
C ASP A 437 4.99 -10.95 18.09
N ILE A 438 6.01 -10.09 18.13
CA ILE A 438 6.63 -9.64 19.39
C ILE A 438 5.63 -8.92 20.31
N ILE A 439 4.59 -8.30 19.75
CA ILE A 439 3.59 -7.56 20.51
C ILE A 439 2.80 -8.53 21.38
N THR A 440 2.40 -9.69 20.85
CA THR A 440 1.75 -10.75 21.64
C THR A 440 2.59 -11.13 22.86
N TYR A 441 3.86 -11.47 22.66
CA TYR A 441 4.71 -11.90 23.77
C TYR A 441 4.94 -10.79 24.79
N THR A 442 5.07 -9.53 24.34
CA THR A 442 5.18 -8.36 25.22
C THR A 442 3.93 -8.18 26.08
N ILE A 443 2.73 -8.41 25.52
CA ILE A 443 1.47 -8.39 26.28
C ILE A 443 1.46 -9.49 27.35
N MET A 444 1.88 -10.71 26.99
CA MET A 444 1.94 -11.83 27.94
C MET A 444 2.94 -11.56 29.07
N ILE A 445 4.16 -11.15 28.76
CA ILE A 445 5.20 -10.82 29.74
C ILE A 445 4.71 -9.72 30.68
N HIS A 446 4.15 -8.63 30.13
CA HIS A 446 3.62 -7.55 30.94
C HIS A 446 2.46 -7.99 31.84
N GLY A 447 1.53 -8.76 31.28
CA GLY A 447 0.37 -9.31 32.01
C GLY A 447 0.77 -10.24 33.15
N MET A 448 1.69 -11.19 32.88
CA MET A 448 2.24 -12.12 33.87
C MET A 448 2.98 -11.37 34.98
N CYS A 449 3.81 -10.37 34.65
CA CYS A 449 4.48 -9.56 35.66
C CYS A 449 3.48 -8.80 36.55
N LYS A 450 2.41 -8.24 35.96
CA LYS A 450 1.35 -7.56 36.73
C LYS A 450 0.58 -8.53 37.64
N ALA A 451 0.48 -9.81 37.24
CA ALA A 451 -0.07 -10.89 38.03
C ALA A 451 0.92 -11.51 39.03
N CYS A 452 2.10 -10.90 39.25
CA CYS A 452 3.18 -11.40 40.11
C CYS A 452 3.81 -12.75 39.69
N MET A 453 3.61 -13.19 38.44
CA MET A 453 4.19 -14.41 37.85
C MET A 453 5.52 -14.09 37.13
N VAL A 454 6.48 -13.53 37.88
CA VAL A 454 7.72 -12.96 37.29
C VAL A 454 8.66 -14.05 36.73
N LYS A 455 8.67 -15.25 37.33
CA LYS A 455 9.53 -16.35 36.88
C LYS A 455 9.06 -16.92 35.55
N GLU A 456 7.75 -17.09 35.40
CA GLU A 456 7.08 -17.56 34.18
C GLU A 456 7.22 -16.53 33.07
N ALA A 457 7.10 -15.24 33.38
CA ALA A 457 7.36 -14.14 32.45
C ALA A 457 8.82 -14.17 31.95
N TYR A 458 9.78 -14.41 32.84
CA TYR A 458 11.20 -14.53 32.48
C TYR A 458 11.48 -15.75 31.60
N ASP A 459 10.91 -16.91 31.91
CA ASP A 459 11.04 -18.12 31.07
C ASP A 459 10.46 -17.89 29.67
N LEU A 460 9.30 -17.23 29.58
CA LEU A 460 8.72 -16.84 28.29
C LEU A 460 9.63 -15.87 27.52
N PHE A 461 10.22 -14.88 28.20
CA PHE A 461 11.19 -13.95 27.61
C PHE A 461 12.42 -14.69 27.08
N TYR A 462 12.97 -15.62 27.85
CA TYR A 462 14.15 -16.41 27.45
C TYR A 462 13.85 -17.28 26.21
N LYS A 463 12.64 -17.87 26.15
CA LYS A 463 12.17 -18.67 25.02
C LYS A 463 12.06 -17.88 23.71
N LEU A 464 11.96 -16.54 23.74
CA LEU A 464 11.90 -15.71 22.52
C LEU A 464 13.13 -15.88 21.63
N LYS A 465 14.31 -16.05 22.24
CA LYS A 465 15.57 -16.27 21.52
C LYS A 465 15.51 -17.48 20.59
N PHE A 466 14.88 -18.56 21.04
CA PHE A 466 14.75 -19.79 20.26
C PHE A 466 13.63 -19.73 19.22
N LYS A 467 12.64 -18.85 19.42
CA LYS A 467 11.53 -18.63 18.49
C LYS A 467 11.86 -17.69 17.33
N ARG A 468 13.11 -17.20 17.23
CA ARG A 468 13.56 -16.20 16.23
C ARG A 468 12.72 -14.91 16.23
N VAL A 469 12.15 -14.56 17.39
CA VAL A 469 11.43 -13.30 17.59
C VAL A 469 12.33 -12.39 18.42
N GLU A 470 12.79 -11.28 17.84
CA GLU A 470 13.62 -10.32 18.57
C GLU A 470 12.75 -9.53 19.57
N PRO A 471 13.12 -9.50 20.86
CA PRO A 471 12.40 -8.71 21.85
C PRO A 471 12.50 -7.21 21.57
N ASP A 472 11.38 -6.50 21.68
CA ASP A 472 11.37 -5.05 21.50
C ASP A 472 11.89 -4.32 22.76
N PHE A 473 12.20 -3.03 22.62
CA PHE A 473 12.67 -2.19 23.72
C PHE A 473 11.74 -2.23 24.94
N LYS A 474 10.43 -2.32 24.69
CA LYS A 474 9.41 -2.31 25.73
C LYS A 474 9.43 -3.61 26.55
N ALA A 475 9.59 -4.75 25.90
CA ALA A 475 9.74 -6.05 26.54
C ALA A 475 10.98 -6.09 27.44
N TYR A 476 12.13 -5.60 26.96
CA TYR A 476 13.35 -5.48 27.79
C TYR A 476 13.13 -4.59 29.02
N THR A 477 12.56 -3.40 28.82
CA THR A 477 12.35 -2.43 29.91
C THR A 477 11.41 -2.99 30.98
N ILE A 478 10.30 -3.60 30.58
CA ILE A 478 9.32 -4.21 31.50
C ILE A 478 9.96 -5.36 32.27
N MET A 479 10.68 -6.25 31.59
CA MET A 479 11.29 -7.41 32.24
C MET A 479 12.37 -7.01 33.25
N ILE A 480 13.25 -6.06 32.89
CA ILE A 480 14.31 -5.57 33.78
C ILE A 480 13.71 -4.87 35.01
N ALA A 481 12.69 -4.03 34.83
CA ALA A 481 12.04 -3.34 35.94
C ALA A 481 11.40 -4.32 36.94
N GLU A 482 10.69 -5.33 36.43
CA GLU A 482 9.97 -6.28 37.28
C GLU A 482 10.91 -7.30 37.95
N LEU A 483 11.99 -7.73 37.29
CA LEU A 483 13.03 -8.56 37.93
C LEU A 483 13.72 -7.83 39.09
N ASN A 484 14.01 -6.54 38.92
CA ASN A 484 14.55 -5.71 40.00
C ASN A 484 13.57 -5.59 41.17
N ARG A 485 12.28 -5.39 40.88
CA ARG A 485 11.22 -5.34 41.90
C ARG A 485 11.03 -6.67 42.63
N ALA A 486 11.23 -7.79 41.93
CA ALA A 486 11.15 -9.15 42.48
C ALA A 486 12.45 -9.61 43.20
N GLY A 487 13.50 -8.79 43.24
CA GLY A 487 14.78 -9.11 43.90
C GLY A 487 15.71 -10.03 43.09
N MET A 488 15.37 -10.35 41.84
CA MET A 488 16.17 -11.17 40.92
C MET A 488 17.24 -10.33 40.20
N ARG A 489 18.19 -9.79 40.99
CA ARG A 489 19.18 -8.80 40.52
C ARG A 489 20.15 -9.37 39.47
N THR A 490 20.53 -10.64 39.61
CA THR A 490 21.47 -11.32 38.71
C THR A 490 20.95 -11.41 37.27
N GLU A 491 19.68 -11.75 37.12
CA GLU A 491 18.97 -11.88 35.85
C GLU A 491 18.70 -10.51 35.24
N ALA A 492 18.33 -9.52 36.06
CA ALA A 492 18.16 -8.13 35.64
C ALA A 492 19.47 -7.54 35.08
N ASP A 493 20.58 -7.75 35.79
CA ASP A 493 21.90 -7.28 35.36
C ASP A 493 22.39 -7.98 34.08
N ALA A 494 22.09 -9.28 33.94
CA ALA A 494 22.40 -10.03 32.73
C ALA A 494 21.63 -9.49 31.50
N LEU A 495 20.33 -9.23 31.65
CA LEU A 495 19.50 -8.62 30.61
C LEU A 495 19.96 -7.20 30.27
N ASN A 496 20.34 -6.39 31.26
CA ASN A 496 20.81 -5.02 31.06
C ASN A 496 22.14 -4.98 30.29
N ARG A 497 23.09 -5.88 30.62
CA ARG A 497 24.35 -6.04 29.87
C ARG A 497 24.10 -6.47 28.41
N PHE A 498 23.18 -7.40 28.21
CA PHE A 498 22.82 -7.86 26.86
C PHE A 498 22.16 -6.74 26.04
N TYR A 499 21.24 -6.00 26.66
CA TYR A 499 20.55 -4.87 26.04
C TYR A 499 21.52 -3.75 25.63
N GLN A 500 22.44 -3.34 26.53
CA GLN A 500 23.44 -2.31 26.20
C GLN A 500 24.39 -2.73 25.06
N LYS A 501 24.75 -4.01 24.99
CA LYS A 501 25.56 -4.53 23.87
C LYS A 501 24.79 -4.44 22.55
N HIS A 502 23.49 -4.72 22.56
CA HIS A 502 22.64 -4.68 21.38
C HIS A 502 22.37 -3.24 20.89
N VAL A 503 22.15 -2.31 21.81
CA VAL A 503 22.01 -0.87 21.50
C VAL A 503 23.30 -0.31 20.93
N ARG A 504 24.46 -0.62 21.54
CA ARG A 504 25.76 -0.19 21.03
C ARG A 504 26.05 -0.74 19.63
N GLN A 505 25.64 -1.97 19.31
CA GLN A 505 25.80 -2.54 17.97
C GLN A 505 24.90 -1.88 16.91
N ASN A 506 23.72 -1.38 17.30
CA ASN A 506 22.85 -0.62 16.41
C ASN A 506 23.27 0.86 16.27
N GLU A 507 23.94 1.43 17.26
CA GLU A 507 24.53 2.79 17.20
C GLU A 507 25.92 2.80 16.55
N SER A 508 26.67 1.69 16.62
CA SER A 508 27.99 1.51 16.01
C SER A 508 27.94 0.89 14.61
N ALA A 509 26.75 0.62 14.06
CA ALA A 509 26.62 0.43 12.62
C ALA A 509 27.03 1.75 11.97
N PRO A 510 28.13 1.80 11.20
CA PRO A 510 28.43 3.00 10.45
C PRO A 510 27.19 3.30 9.60
N ALA A 511 26.87 4.58 9.47
CA ALA A 511 26.16 5.04 8.29
C ALA A 511 27.02 4.68 7.06
N GLU A 512 26.94 3.44 6.59
CA GLU A 512 27.46 3.05 5.30
C GLU A 512 26.55 3.68 4.24
N VAL A 513 26.95 4.90 3.91
CA VAL A 513 26.87 5.55 2.60
C VAL A 513 26.52 4.60 1.45
N SER A 514 25.29 4.69 0.91
CA SER A 514 24.95 4.89 -0.53
C SER A 514 23.52 4.50 -0.95
#